data_AF-A0A1V5QRM6-F1
#
_entry.id   AF-A0A1V5QRM6-F1
#
_cell.length_a   1.000
_cell.length_b   1.000
_cell.length_c   1.000
_cell.angle_alpha   90.00
_cell.angle_beta   90.00
_cell.angle_gamma   90.00
#
_symmetry.space_group_name_H-M   'P 1'
#
loop_
_entity.id
_entity.type
_entity.pdbx_description
1 polymer ?
#
loop_
_entity_poly.entity_id
_entity_poly.type
_entity_poly.pdbx_seq_one_letter_code
_entity_poly.pdbx_strand_id
1 'polypeptide(L)'
;MKQVRFRAVLLFLLCLAVLVTAEPLYAATVSCPRHSVVMEGSTTQMGVNYTHRLEASKVSGKSGHNGRWKVTGFEQIITYPWDLKMAVDLRQPVDLGGGHVIDAQCSMSGNKLTCRGVSDSMYLLVSGNRVQAEGTGLWNGKVTGNTMSFKFDRDSPLEPVMSGVIGAGIQENVTIDVVTPEEKGRYVFGEDPSVLVMELEARTSPERYADSVEWEIPEVEGSKRTLLPAGNPPKGRKITVVYDGLPESYKEFGKKTVKASLRFGACAAVEQRDVRFFYSRDAKNNPGGEHYNWFYYWRQTPAALPFGQSVNLQFGGTEFDLCTGEHVVAIFKPEHLFKAIHVCDLTKKLGGNFKITLPKVSRSAPSTLTTKQYLSYTHIDTFAVIVMHEFSHFNHHHTWWRGKSEAQRNEEDKDGDGVPDRLEPAMKFDPKKYQTYWGDDPEFKNINGDEEFLAYESTFSYKVGDFDQYDWGKPGKNWE
;
A
#
# COMPACT_ATOMS: atom_id res chain seq x y z
N MET A 1 -45.55 -4.08 68.26
CA MET A 1 -46.05 -4.71 67.03
C MET A 1 -44.96 -4.69 65.97
N LYS A 2 -44.44 -5.88 65.62
CA LYS A 2 -43.61 -6.25 64.47
C LYS A 2 -42.37 -5.39 64.12
N GLN A 3 -41.22 -5.85 64.63
CA GLN A 3 -39.94 -5.85 63.90
C GLN A 3 -40.12 -6.37 62.47
N VAL A 4 -39.32 -5.89 61.50
CA VAL A 4 -38.47 -6.70 60.60
C VAL A 4 -37.63 -5.77 59.70
N ARG A 5 -36.33 -5.75 60.01
CA ARG A 5 -35.14 -5.92 59.15
C ARG A 5 -35.03 -5.15 57.82
N PHE A 6 -34.10 -4.19 57.83
CA PHE A 6 -33.21 -3.88 56.72
C PHE A 6 -32.60 -5.17 56.13
N ARG A 7 -32.78 -5.39 54.83
CA ARG A 7 -31.96 -6.32 54.04
C ARG A 7 -31.29 -5.54 52.92
N ALA A 8 -29.98 -5.37 53.07
CA ALA A 8 -29.07 -5.07 51.99
C ALA A 8 -29.21 -6.16 50.91
N VAL A 9 -29.61 -5.75 49.71
CA VAL A 9 -29.55 -6.61 48.53
C VAL A 9 -28.14 -6.49 47.99
N LEU A 10 -27.34 -7.51 48.31
CA LEU A 10 -26.03 -7.77 47.75
C LEU A 10 -26.25 -8.20 46.28
N LEU A 11 -26.15 -7.26 45.34
CA LEU A 11 -26.16 -7.58 43.91
C LEU A 11 -24.75 -8.07 43.54
N PHE A 12 -24.63 -9.38 43.33
CA PHE A 12 -23.49 -10.03 42.70
C PHE A 12 -23.38 -9.51 41.25
N LEU A 13 -22.51 -8.52 41.02
CA LEU A 13 -22.03 -8.20 39.68
C LEU A 13 -20.90 -9.18 39.36
N LEU A 14 -21.27 -10.24 38.65
CA LEU A 14 -20.34 -11.16 38.00
C LEU A 14 -19.49 -10.33 37.02
N CYS A 15 -18.22 -10.12 37.35
CA CYS A 15 -17.20 -9.71 36.38
C CYS A 15 -17.10 -10.79 35.31
N LEU A 16 -17.80 -10.64 34.19
CA LEU A 16 -17.44 -11.31 32.95
C LEU A 16 -16.18 -10.61 32.43
N ALA A 17 -15.03 -10.97 32.99
CA ALA A 17 -13.76 -10.78 32.32
C ALA A 17 -13.81 -11.66 31.06
N VAL A 18 -14.22 -11.06 29.95
CA VAL A 18 -13.96 -11.62 28.63
C VAL A 18 -12.44 -11.57 28.48
N LEU A 19 -11.79 -12.63 28.92
CA LEU A 19 -10.46 -13.01 28.46
C LEU A 19 -10.60 -13.25 26.96
N VAL A 20 -10.45 -12.17 26.19
CA VAL A 20 -9.99 -12.28 24.82
C VAL A 20 -8.61 -12.90 24.94
N THR A 21 -8.55 -14.23 24.87
CA THR A 21 -7.29 -14.91 24.57
C THR A 21 -6.90 -14.40 23.20
N ALA A 22 -6.02 -13.41 23.15
CA ALA A 22 -5.25 -13.12 21.96
C ALA A 22 -4.69 -14.48 21.53
N GLU A 23 -5.13 -14.96 20.36
CA GLU A 23 -4.49 -16.12 19.77
C GLU A 23 -3.00 -15.82 19.71
N PRO A 24 -2.13 -16.68 20.27
CA PRO A 24 -0.70 -16.41 20.20
C PRO A 24 -0.36 -16.29 18.72
N LEU A 25 0.14 -15.11 18.33
CA LEU A 25 0.87 -14.94 17.08
C LEU A 25 1.91 -16.04 17.06
N TYR A 26 1.68 -17.06 16.24
CA TYR A 26 2.49 -18.27 16.26
C TYR A 26 3.90 -17.92 15.81
N ALA A 27 4.84 -17.91 16.76
CA ALA A 27 6.27 -17.84 16.48
C ALA A 27 6.63 -18.86 15.41
N ALA A 28 7.34 -18.43 14.36
CA ALA A 28 7.70 -19.31 13.26
C ALA A 28 8.71 -20.34 13.75
N THR A 29 8.30 -21.61 13.78
CA THR A 29 9.13 -22.73 14.22
C THR A 29 9.60 -23.53 13.01
N VAL A 30 10.91 -23.78 12.91
CA VAL A 30 11.49 -24.65 11.90
C VAL A 30 12.32 -25.75 12.56
N SER A 31 12.20 -26.97 12.03
CA SER A 31 13.10 -28.08 12.34
C SER A 31 14.00 -28.30 11.13
N CYS A 32 15.28 -27.91 11.24
CA CYS A 32 16.17 -27.95 10.09
C CYS A 32 16.72 -29.37 9.86
N PRO A 33 16.73 -29.84 8.60
CA PRO A 33 17.27 -31.16 8.27
C PRO A 33 18.78 -31.21 8.53
N ARG A 34 19.25 -32.33 9.10
CA ARG A 34 20.65 -32.52 9.55
C ARG A 34 21.72 -32.21 8.51
N HIS A 35 21.40 -32.33 7.22
CA HIS A 35 22.27 -31.84 6.16
C HIS A 35 21.45 -31.07 5.12
N SER A 36 21.93 -29.90 4.75
CA SER A 36 21.35 -29.09 3.69
C SER A 36 22.45 -28.45 2.86
N VAL A 37 22.13 -28.06 1.63
CA VAL A 37 23.06 -27.38 0.75
C VAL A 37 22.31 -26.34 -0.07
N VAL A 38 22.92 -25.17 -0.21
CA VAL A 38 22.57 -24.18 -1.23
C VAL A 38 23.71 -24.21 -2.24
N MET A 39 23.42 -24.65 -3.45
CA MET A 39 24.38 -24.70 -4.55
C MET A 39 24.10 -23.54 -5.50
N GLU A 40 25.14 -22.83 -5.90
CA GLU A 40 25.04 -21.74 -6.87
C GLU A 40 26.08 -21.94 -7.97
N GLY A 41 25.74 -21.54 -9.19
CA GLY A 41 26.65 -21.53 -10.32
C GLY A 41 26.25 -20.48 -11.34
N SER A 42 27.22 -19.96 -12.09
CA SER A 42 26.96 -19.01 -13.18
C SER A 42 27.73 -19.36 -14.45
N THR A 43 27.12 -19.16 -15.61
CA THR A 43 27.73 -19.31 -16.94
C THR A 43 27.39 -18.09 -17.78
N THR A 44 28.34 -17.56 -18.55
CA THR A 44 28.09 -16.48 -19.50
C THR A 44 28.18 -17.01 -20.93
N GLN A 45 27.14 -16.76 -21.74
CA GLN A 45 27.11 -17.09 -23.16
C GLN A 45 26.57 -15.91 -23.95
N MET A 46 27.29 -15.48 -24.99
CA MET A 46 26.93 -14.33 -25.84
C MET A 46 26.62 -13.05 -25.04
N GLY A 47 27.33 -12.82 -23.93
CA GLY A 47 27.14 -11.65 -23.06
C GLY A 47 25.94 -11.74 -22.10
N VAL A 48 25.14 -12.80 -22.16
CA VAL A 48 24.06 -13.09 -21.21
C VAL A 48 24.62 -13.96 -20.08
N ASN A 49 24.37 -13.57 -18.83
CA ASN A 49 24.78 -14.33 -17.65
C ASN A 49 23.61 -15.15 -17.10
N TYR A 50 23.82 -16.46 -16.96
CA TYR A 50 22.87 -17.43 -16.45
C TYR A 50 23.34 -17.89 -15.07
N THR A 51 22.61 -17.53 -14.02
CA THR A 51 22.91 -17.93 -12.65
C THR A 51 21.81 -18.86 -12.15
N HIS A 52 22.17 -20.07 -11.73
CA HIS A 52 21.24 -21.01 -11.09
C HIS A 52 21.61 -21.16 -9.62
N ARG A 53 20.57 -21.22 -8.79
CA ARG A 53 20.67 -21.50 -7.36
C ARG A 53 19.69 -22.63 -7.01
N LEU A 54 20.20 -23.70 -6.41
CA LEU A 54 19.42 -24.86 -6.00
C LEU A 54 19.60 -25.12 -4.51
N GLU A 55 18.48 -25.30 -3.83
CA GLU A 55 18.41 -25.59 -2.40
C GLU A 55 17.94 -27.03 -2.20
N ALA A 56 18.70 -27.82 -1.43
CA ALA A 56 18.35 -29.21 -1.16
C ALA A 56 18.65 -29.62 0.28
N SER A 57 17.88 -30.59 0.78
CA SER A 57 18.03 -31.12 2.13
C SER A 57 17.94 -32.64 2.18
N LYS A 58 18.75 -33.28 3.02
CA LYS A 58 18.77 -34.73 3.15
C LYS A 58 17.55 -35.23 3.91
N VAL A 59 16.78 -36.13 3.29
CA VAL A 59 15.54 -36.69 3.85
C VAL A 59 15.66 -38.15 4.29
N SER A 60 16.59 -38.92 3.72
CA SER A 60 16.84 -40.31 4.14
C SER A 60 18.22 -40.81 3.71
N GLY A 61 18.68 -41.93 4.26
CA GLY A 61 19.92 -42.62 3.86
C GLY A 61 20.92 -42.88 4.99
N LYS A 62 22.05 -43.51 4.64
CA LYS A 62 23.12 -43.89 5.57
C LYS A 62 23.85 -42.67 6.16
N SER A 63 24.81 -42.89 7.05
CA SER A 63 25.68 -41.82 7.59
C SER A 63 26.45 -41.08 6.48
N GLY A 64 26.87 -39.84 6.78
CA GLY A 64 27.54 -38.95 5.83
C GLY A 64 26.58 -38.36 4.79
N HIS A 65 27.09 -38.07 3.59
CA HIS A 65 26.33 -37.39 2.52
C HIS A 65 25.44 -38.33 1.69
N ASN A 66 25.70 -39.65 1.74
CA ASN A 66 24.94 -40.66 0.99
C ASN A 66 23.48 -40.73 1.41
N GLY A 67 22.57 -40.71 0.46
CA GLY A 67 21.13 -40.77 0.72
C GLY A 67 20.29 -40.00 -0.29
N ARG A 68 19.01 -39.85 0.03
CA ARG A 68 18.03 -39.10 -0.73
C ARG A 68 17.92 -37.68 -0.18
N TRP A 69 17.91 -36.70 -1.07
CA TRP A 69 17.84 -35.28 -0.77
C TRP A 69 16.66 -34.66 -1.49
N LYS A 70 15.76 -33.97 -0.79
CA LYS A 70 14.64 -33.24 -1.40
C LYS A 70 15.14 -31.87 -1.87
N VAL A 71 14.83 -31.51 -3.12
CA VAL A 71 15.03 -30.13 -3.61
C VAL A 71 13.92 -29.27 -3.03
N THR A 72 14.28 -28.23 -2.28
CA THR A 72 13.35 -27.35 -1.56
C THR A 72 13.18 -25.99 -2.22
N GLY A 73 14.05 -25.64 -3.17
CA GLY A 73 13.95 -24.40 -3.92
C GLY A 73 14.87 -24.40 -5.13
N PHE A 74 14.43 -23.73 -6.18
CA PHE A 74 15.24 -23.43 -7.35
C PHE A 74 15.00 -21.99 -7.78
N GLU A 75 16.09 -21.28 -8.07
CA GLU A 75 16.07 -19.93 -8.63
C GLU A 75 16.96 -19.89 -9.87
N GLN A 76 16.40 -19.42 -10.97
CA GLN A 76 17.13 -19.12 -12.20
C GLN A 76 17.09 -17.62 -12.45
N ILE A 77 18.27 -17.05 -12.66
CA ILE A 77 18.48 -15.65 -12.96
C ILE A 77 19.15 -15.56 -14.33
N ILE A 78 18.53 -14.84 -15.25
CA ILE A 78 19.11 -14.51 -16.56
C ILE A 78 19.32 -13.00 -16.58
N THR A 79 20.57 -12.58 -16.70
CA THR A 79 20.97 -11.18 -16.79
C THR A 79 21.44 -10.87 -18.20
N TYR A 80 20.71 -10.00 -18.89
CA TYR A 80 21.02 -9.56 -20.24
C TYR A 80 21.99 -8.37 -20.20
N PRO A 81 22.85 -8.18 -21.22
CA PRO A 81 23.73 -7.02 -21.26
C PRO A 81 23.02 -5.72 -21.67
N TRP A 82 21.72 -5.78 -21.99
CA TRP A 82 20.86 -4.65 -22.30
C TRP A 82 19.54 -4.72 -21.50
N ASP A 83 18.91 -3.58 -21.30
CA ASP A 83 17.57 -3.48 -20.72
C ASP A 83 16.52 -3.99 -21.73
N LEU A 84 15.63 -4.87 -21.28
CA LEU A 84 14.61 -5.49 -22.10
C LEU A 84 13.29 -4.70 -22.12
N LYS A 85 13.14 -3.65 -21.29
CA LYS A 85 11.97 -2.74 -21.22
C LYS A 85 10.61 -3.45 -21.24
N MET A 86 10.52 -4.62 -20.63
CA MET A 86 9.28 -5.40 -20.52
C MET A 86 9.00 -5.72 -19.07
N ALA A 87 7.73 -5.68 -18.68
CA ALA A 87 7.29 -6.17 -17.39
C ALA A 87 6.88 -7.63 -17.54
N VAL A 88 7.55 -8.53 -16.83
CA VAL A 88 7.13 -9.92 -16.68
C VAL A 88 6.80 -10.11 -15.22
N ASP A 89 5.60 -10.59 -14.94
CA ASP A 89 5.18 -11.14 -13.65
C ASP A 89 4.16 -12.26 -13.94
N LEU A 90 4.67 -13.48 -14.11
CA LEU A 90 3.84 -14.61 -14.50
C LEU A 90 4.37 -15.93 -13.95
N ARG A 91 3.46 -16.88 -13.81
CA ARG A 91 3.76 -18.26 -13.41
C ARG A 91 3.85 -19.15 -14.65
N GLN A 92 4.97 -19.84 -14.83
CA GLN A 92 5.21 -20.70 -15.98
C GLN A 92 6.11 -21.90 -15.66
N PRO A 93 6.00 -23.00 -16.43
CA PRO A 93 6.97 -24.07 -16.40
C PRO A 93 8.33 -23.59 -16.92
N VAL A 94 9.39 -23.83 -16.14
CA VAL A 94 10.79 -23.59 -16.49
C VAL A 94 11.48 -24.94 -16.68
N ASP A 95 12.02 -25.17 -17.88
CA ASP A 95 12.85 -26.34 -18.19
C ASP A 95 14.25 -26.16 -17.59
N LEU A 96 14.63 -27.09 -16.73
CA LEU A 96 15.92 -27.11 -16.05
C LEU A 96 16.97 -27.88 -16.85
N GLY A 97 16.58 -28.59 -17.91
CA GLY A 97 17.41 -29.52 -18.65
C GLY A 97 17.20 -30.98 -18.21
N GLY A 98 17.57 -31.93 -19.09
CA GLY A 98 17.47 -33.37 -18.79
C GLY A 98 16.05 -33.89 -18.61
N GLY A 99 15.03 -33.17 -19.10
CA GLY A 99 13.61 -33.52 -18.96
C GLY A 99 12.97 -33.06 -17.65
N HIS A 100 13.66 -32.22 -16.86
CA HIS A 100 13.12 -31.68 -15.62
C HIS A 100 12.46 -30.33 -15.84
N VAL A 101 11.22 -30.20 -15.38
CA VAL A 101 10.48 -28.94 -15.43
C VAL A 101 10.03 -28.58 -14.03
N ILE A 102 10.16 -27.31 -13.67
CA ILE A 102 9.61 -26.77 -12.42
C ILE A 102 8.63 -25.65 -12.72
N ASP A 103 7.50 -25.64 -12.03
CA ASP A 103 6.57 -24.52 -12.09
C ASP A 103 7.14 -23.36 -11.24
N ALA A 104 7.33 -22.20 -11.86
CA ALA A 104 8.04 -21.08 -11.25
C ALA A 104 7.31 -19.74 -11.46
N GLN A 105 7.39 -18.88 -10.45
CA GLN A 105 7.03 -17.47 -10.59
C GLN A 105 8.23 -16.72 -11.18
N CYS A 106 8.02 -16.09 -12.33
CA CYS A 106 9.03 -15.32 -13.02
C CYS A 106 8.70 -13.84 -12.96
N SER A 107 9.69 -13.03 -12.59
CA SER A 107 9.62 -11.57 -12.55
C SER A 107 10.79 -10.95 -13.30
N MET A 108 10.57 -9.79 -13.93
CA MET A 108 11.63 -9.04 -14.60
C MET A 108 11.81 -7.65 -14.00
N SER A 109 13.07 -7.27 -13.77
CA SER A 109 13.45 -5.93 -13.30
C SER A 109 14.69 -5.47 -14.08
N GLY A 110 14.54 -4.37 -14.85
CA GLY A 110 15.60 -3.85 -15.72
C GLY A 110 16.07 -4.89 -16.74
N ASN A 111 17.34 -5.30 -16.66
CA ASN A 111 17.95 -6.31 -17.52
C ASN A 111 17.95 -7.74 -16.93
N LYS A 112 17.22 -7.98 -15.85
CA LYS A 112 17.29 -9.24 -15.07
C LYS A 112 15.93 -9.95 -15.03
N LEU A 113 15.88 -11.17 -15.57
CA LEU A 113 14.77 -12.10 -15.40
C LEU A 113 15.07 -13.05 -14.24
N THR A 114 14.19 -13.14 -13.25
CA THR A 114 14.32 -14.02 -12.08
C THR A 114 13.11 -14.94 -11.99
N CYS A 115 13.34 -16.25 -12.10
CA CYS A 115 12.33 -17.30 -11.96
C CYS A 115 12.58 -18.13 -10.71
N ARG A 116 11.58 -18.24 -9.83
CA ARG A 116 11.66 -18.99 -8.57
C ARG A 116 10.59 -20.06 -8.52
N GLY A 117 10.99 -21.31 -8.27
CA GLY A 117 10.10 -22.44 -8.15
C GLY A 117 10.44 -23.32 -6.94
N VAL A 118 9.43 -24.03 -6.44
CA VAL A 118 9.57 -25.07 -5.43
C VAL A 118 8.98 -26.36 -6.00
N SER A 119 9.65 -27.49 -5.79
CA SER A 119 9.16 -28.79 -6.25
C SER A 119 8.86 -29.70 -5.07
N ASP A 120 7.68 -30.31 -5.08
CA ASP A 120 7.31 -31.33 -4.10
C ASP A 120 7.83 -32.73 -4.44
N SER A 121 8.21 -32.93 -5.70
CA SER A 121 8.54 -34.25 -6.26
C SER A 121 9.99 -34.40 -6.70
N MET A 122 10.80 -33.34 -6.65
CA MET A 122 12.20 -33.39 -7.09
C MET A 122 13.14 -33.81 -5.97
N TYR A 123 13.95 -34.83 -6.26
CA TYR A 123 14.93 -35.36 -5.33
C TYR A 123 16.28 -35.56 -6.03
N LEU A 124 17.36 -35.38 -5.27
CA LEU A 124 18.70 -35.80 -5.63
C LEU A 124 19.05 -37.08 -4.87
N LEU A 125 19.71 -38.02 -5.53
CA LEU A 125 20.28 -39.21 -4.91
C LEU A 125 21.81 -39.07 -4.85
N VAL A 126 22.37 -39.23 -3.67
CA VAL A 126 23.82 -39.23 -3.44
C VAL A 126 24.27 -40.65 -3.08
N SER A 127 25.18 -41.21 -3.88
CA SER A 127 25.76 -42.54 -3.64
C SER A 127 27.21 -42.63 -4.10
N GLY A 128 28.10 -42.98 -3.19
CA GLY A 128 29.52 -43.15 -3.49
C GLY A 128 30.17 -41.88 -4.05
N ASN A 129 29.88 -40.73 -3.41
CA ASN A 129 30.34 -39.40 -3.83
C ASN A 129 29.85 -38.92 -5.20
N ARG A 130 28.86 -39.58 -5.80
CA ARG A 130 28.18 -39.13 -7.01
C ARG A 130 26.79 -38.63 -6.67
N VAL A 131 26.28 -37.69 -7.45
CA VAL A 131 24.95 -37.09 -7.31
C VAL A 131 24.19 -37.25 -8.61
N GLN A 132 22.92 -37.67 -8.54
CA GLN A 132 22.01 -37.74 -9.69
C GLN A 132 20.65 -37.13 -9.31
N ALA A 133 19.91 -36.63 -10.29
CA ALA A 133 18.48 -36.40 -10.11
C ALA A 133 17.77 -37.76 -10.04
N GLU A 134 16.93 -37.97 -9.03
CA GLU A 134 16.24 -39.23 -8.81
C GLU A 134 15.33 -39.58 -9.99
N GLY A 135 15.36 -40.84 -10.44
CA GLY A 135 14.57 -41.32 -11.58
C GLY A 135 15.25 -41.17 -12.94
N THR A 136 16.36 -40.42 -13.06
CA THR A 136 17.06 -40.24 -14.35
C THR A 136 18.08 -41.33 -14.67
N GLY A 137 18.73 -41.90 -13.65
CA GLY A 137 19.89 -42.77 -13.82
C GLY A 137 21.18 -42.05 -14.26
N LEU A 138 21.16 -40.71 -14.35
CA LEU A 138 22.26 -39.88 -14.84
C LEU A 138 23.02 -39.22 -13.67
N TRP A 139 24.27 -39.64 -13.47
CA TRP A 139 25.14 -39.12 -12.42
C TRP A 139 25.85 -37.83 -12.87
N ASN A 140 25.12 -36.71 -12.83
CA ASN A 140 25.58 -35.40 -13.31
C ASN A 140 26.22 -34.52 -12.23
N GLY A 141 26.41 -35.03 -11.02
CA GLY A 141 27.06 -34.32 -9.94
C GLY A 141 27.98 -35.18 -9.09
N LYS A 142 28.65 -34.55 -8.12
CA LYS A 142 29.58 -35.20 -7.19
C LYS A 142 29.63 -34.50 -5.85
N VAL A 143 30.11 -35.22 -4.84
CA VAL A 143 30.45 -34.68 -3.53
C VAL A 143 31.95 -34.83 -3.33
N THR A 144 32.65 -33.74 -3.01
CA THR A 144 34.09 -33.73 -2.70
C THR A 144 34.30 -33.01 -1.38
N GLY A 145 34.74 -33.75 -0.35
CA GLY A 145 34.72 -33.25 1.03
C GLY A 145 33.29 -32.93 1.47
N ASN A 146 33.03 -31.67 1.81
CA ASN A 146 31.70 -31.16 2.12
C ASN A 146 31.08 -30.35 0.98
N THR A 147 31.68 -30.31 -0.20
CA THR A 147 31.13 -29.56 -1.33
C THR A 147 30.32 -30.50 -2.22
N MET A 148 29.04 -30.18 -2.42
CA MET A 148 28.20 -30.80 -3.44
C MET A 148 28.25 -29.96 -4.71
N SER A 149 28.37 -30.61 -5.88
CA SER A 149 28.18 -29.96 -7.16
C SER A 149 27.20 -30.76 -8.02
N PHE A 150 26.34 -30.07 -8.77
CA PHE A 150 25.32 -30.70 -9.60
C PHE A 150 24.97 -29.83 -10.81
N LYS A 151 24.53 -30.50 -11.88
CA LYS A 151 24.01 -29.92 -13.12
C LYS A 151 22.91 -30.84 -13.64
N PHE A 152 21.78 -30.31 -14.09
CA PHE A 152 20.64 -31.09 -14.59
C PHE A 152 20.97 -31.74 -15.93
N ASP A 153 21.42 -30.95 -16.91
CA ASP A 153 21.89 -31.41 -18.21
C ASP A 153 23.40 -31.21 -18.34
N ARG A 154 24.16 -32.30 -18.28
CA ARG A 154 25.62 -32.27 -18.37
C ARG A 154 26.11 -31.58 -19.65
N ASP A 155 25.40 -31.76 -20.75
CA ASP A 155 25.85 -31.38 -22.08
C ASP A 155 25.33 -29.99 -22.49
N SER A 156 24.43 -29.38 -21.71
CA SER A 156 23.93 -28.02 -21.94
C SER A 156 25.05 -26.98 -21.79
N PRO A 157 25.35 -26.14 -22.80
CA PRO A 157 26.36 -25.10 -22.69
C PRO A 157 25.90 -23.88 -21.86
N LEU A 158 24.58 -23.70 -21.72
CA LEU A 158 23.98 -22.56 -21.03
C LEU A 158 23.85 -22.80 -19.53
N GLU A 159 23.59 -24.04 -19.13
CA GLU A 159 23.39 -24.37 -17.73
C GLU A 159 24.73 -24.34 -16.96
N PRO A 160 24.81 -23.65 -15.81
CA PRO A 160 25.99 -23.69 -14.96
C PRO A 160 26.10 -24.97 -14.15
N VAL A 161 27.34 -25.40 -13.87
CA VAL A 161 27.57 -26.35 -12.78
C VAL A 161 27.37 -25.60 -11.46
N MET A 162 26.33 -25.96 -10.72
CA MET A 162 26.08 -25.39 -9.40
C MET A 162 26.96 -26.09 -8.37
N SER A 163 27.50 -25.34 -7.41
CA SER A 163 28.27 -25.92 -6.30
C SER A 163 27.99 -25.22 -4.99
N GLY A 164 28.08 -25.95 -3.89
CA GLY A 164 27.76 -25.43 -2.56
C GLY A 164 28.31 -26.30 -1.45
N VAL A 165 28.56 -25.71 -0.29
CA VAL A 165 29.00 -26.43 0.90
C VAL A 165 27.78 -27.03 1.60
N ILE A 166 27.82 -28.33 1.84
CA ILE A 166 26.86 -29.06 2.66
C ILE A 166 27.02 -28.56 4.10
N GLY A 167 26.05 -27.81 4.56
CA GLY A 167 25.91 -27.43 5.95
C GLY A 167 25.36 -28.61 6.76
N ALA A 168 25.94 -28.83 7.94
CA ALA A 168 25.24 -29.59 8.96
C ALA A 168 24.10 -28.69 9.48
N GLY A 169 22.84 -29.08 9.21
CA GLY A 169 21.70 -28.42 9.82
C GLY A 169 21.71 -28.65 11.33
N ILE A 170 21.06 -27.73 12.05
CA ILE A 170 21.00 -27.78 13.50
C ILE A 170 20.05 -28.90 13.94
N GLN A 171 20.45 -29.70 14.93
CA GLN A 171 19.67 -30.82 15.47
C GLN A 171 18.49 -30.41 16.39
N GLU A 172 18.23 -29.12 16.51
CA GLU A 172 17.27 -28.54 17.44
C GLU A 172 16.26 -27.69 16.67
N ASN A 173 15.06 -27.59 17.21
CA ASN A 173 14.04 -26.70 16.67
C ASN A 173 14.46 -25.26 16.93
N VAL A 174 14.38 -24.44 15.90
CA VAL A 174 14.62 -23.01 16.00
C VAL A 174 13.30 -22.28 15.82
N THR A 175 12.99 -21.41 16.78
CA THR A 175 11.86 -20.48 16.67
C THR A 175 12.39 -19.07 16.51
N ILE A 176 11.70 -18.27 15.71
CA ILE A 176 11.83 -16.81 15.67
C ILE A 176 10.47 -16.20 16.04
N ASP A 177 10.51 -15.14 16.85
CA ASP A 177 9.36 -14.37 17.29
C ASP A 177 9.66 -12.87 17.13
N VAL A 178 8.98 -12.18 16.22
CA VAL A 178 9.07 -10.72 16.03
C VAL A 178 8.27 -10.03 17.12
N VAL A 179 8.99 -9.41 18.06
CA VAL A 179 8.44 -8.65 19.19
C VAL A 179 8.04 -7.25 18.77
N THR A 180 8.89 -6.58 17.99
CA THR A 180 8.55 -5.29 17.34
C THR A 180 9.06 -5.31 15.89
N PRO A 181 8.29 -4.79 14.93
CA PRO A 181 7.02 -4.07 15.08
C PRO A 181 5.86 -4.99 15.45
N GLU A 182 4.80 -4.43 16.05
CA GLU A 182 3.53 -5.15 16.22
C GLU A 182 2.82 -5.31 14.87
N GLU A 183 1.98 -6.34 14.75
CA GLU A 183 1.15 -6.55 13.57
C GLU A 183 0.19 -5.36 13.38
N LYS A 184 0.21 -4.76 12.20
CA LYS A 184 -0.45 -3.49 11.82
C LYS A 184 0.04 -2.27 12.61
N GLY A 185 1.26 -2.32 13.15
CA GLY A 185 1.92 -1.19 13.82
C GLY A 185 1.91 0.08 12.97
N ARG A 186 1.64 1.22 13.60
CA ARG A 186 1.47 2.52 12.92
C ARG A 186 2.69 3.41 13.16
N TYR A 187 3.30 3.89 12.09
CA TYR A 187 4.52 4.72 12.13
C TYR A 187 4.28 6.00 11.34
N VAL A 188 4.72 7.14 11.89
CA VAL A 188 4.40 8.46 11.35
C VAL A 188 5.69 9.24 11.19
N PHE A 189 5.87 9.89 10.04
CA PHE A 189 6.90 10.91 9.89
C PHE A 189 6.58 12.13 10.76
N GLY A 190 7.53 12.53 11.60
CA GLY A 190 7.45 13.71 12.45
C GLY A 190 7.33 15.02 11.67
N GLU A 191 7.02 16.10 12.38
CA GLU A 191 6.88 17.45 11.81
C GLU A 191 8.22 18.19 11.78
N ASP A 192 8.97 18.11 12.89
CA ASP A 192 10.32 18.65 13.03
C ASP A 192 11.11 17.83 14.07
N PRO A 193 12.06 16.97 13.65
CA PRO A 193 12.47 16.73 12.26
C PRO A 193 11.47 15.83 11.50
N SER A 194 11.51 15.89 10.16
CA SER A 194 10.74 15.05 9.23
C SER A 194 11.20 13.59 9.21
N VAL A 195 11.13 12.92 10.36
CA VAL A 195 11.75 11.62 10.59
C VAL A 195 10.71 10.58 11.04
N LEU A 196 10.78 9.38 10.48
CA LEU A 196 10.08 8.19 10.96
C LEU A 196 11.10 7.24 11.60
N VAL A 197 10.86 6.83 12.85
CA VAL A 197 11.67 5.87 13.58
C VAL A 197 10.88 4.60 13.82
N MET A 198 11.48 3.45 13.52
CA MET A 198 10.92 2.13 13.77
C MET A 198 11.94 1.25 14.49
N GLU A 199 11.57 0.76 15.67
CA GLU A 199 12.35 -0.23 16.40
C GLU A 199 11.95 -1.64 15.95
N LEU A 200 12.96 -2.46 15.66
CA LEU A 200 12.82 -3.87 15.30
C LEU A 200 13.44 -4.71 16.40
N GLU A 201 12.71 -5.70 16.89
CA GLU A 201 13.19 -6.66 17.88
C GLU A 201 12.64 -8.04 17.58
N ALA A 202 13.52 -9.04 17.55
CA ALA A 202 13.15 -10.44 17.45
C ALA A 202 13.78 -11.26 18.57
N ARG A 203 13.06 -12.27 19.02
CA ARG A 203 13.53 -13.29 19.96
C ARG A 203 13.68 -14.60 19.23
N THR A 204 14.63 -15.41 19.70
CA THR A 204 14.89 -16.71 19.09
C THR A 204 14.97 -17.78 20.16
N SER A 205 14.45 -18.97 19.89
CA SER A 205 14.72 -20.14 20.71
C SER A 205 15.46 -21.16 19.85
N PRO A 206 16.70 -21.55 20.18
CA PRO A 206 17.53 -21.05 21.29
C PRO A 206 18.04 -19.61 21.11
N GLU A 207 18.23 -18.91 22.24
CA GLU A 207 18.65 -17.49 22.30
C GLU A 207 19.98 -17.19 21.61
N ARG A 208 20.86 -18.19 21.48
CA ARG A 208 22.17 -18.02 20.82
C ARG A 208 22.08 -17.62 19.35
N TYR A 209 20.91 -17.73 18.72
CA TYR A 209 20.68 -17.28 17.34
C TYR A 209 20.16 -15.86 17.22
N ALA A 210 19.89 -15.17 18.33
CA ALA A 210 19.24 -13.85 18.30
C ALA A 210 20.04 -12.83 17.48
N ASP A 211 21.38 -12.86 17.57
CA ASP A 211 22.25 -11.94 16.82
C ASP A 211 22.46 -12.34 15.35
N SER A 212 21.94 -13.50 14.93
CA SER A 212 21.97 -13.99 13.56
C SER A 212 20.71 -13.67 12.77
N VAL A 213 19.70 -13.03 13.39
CA VAL A 213 18.46 -12.62 12.71
C VAL A 213 18.79 -11.63 11.60
N GLU A 214 18.38 -11.95 10.37
CA GLU A 214 18.49 -11.08 9.19
C GLU A 214 17.15 -10.41 8.92
N TRP A 215 17.17 -9.09 8.73
CA TRP A 215 15.96 -8.29 8.52
C TRP A 215 15.80 -7.84 7.07
N GLU A 216 14.59 -8.01 6.53
CA GLU A 216 14.12 -7.39 5.29
C GLU A 216 13.22 -6.22 5.69
N ILE A 217 13.70 -5.00 5.43
CA ILE A 217 13.10 -3.76 5.88
C ILE A 217 12.63 -2.99 4.64
N PRO A 218 11.41 -2.43 4.61
CA PRO A 218 10.91 -1.72 3.44
C PRO A 218 11.84 -0.56 3.06
N GLU A 219 11.98 -0.32 1.76
CA GLU A 219 12.53 0.94 1.27
C GLU A 219 11.41 1.99 1.20
N VAL A 220 11.79 3.26 1.30
CA VAL A 220 10.92 4.41 1.12
C VAL A 220 11.62 5.35 0.17
N GLU A 221 11.16 5.42 -1.08
CA GLU A 221 11.80 6.23 -2.11
C GLU A 221 11.73 7.72 -1.75
N GLY A 222 12.86 8.42 -1.88
CA GLY A 222 12.98 9.84 -1.47
C GLY A 222 13.31 10.06 0.00
N SER A 223 13.23 9.04 0.85
CA SER A 223 13.68 9.11 2.25
C SER A 223 15.08 8.50 2.41
N LYS A 224 15.94 9.15 3.19
CA LYS A 224 17.25 8.60 3.55
C LYS A 224 17.08 7.59 4.69
N ARG A 225 17.29 6.31 4.39
CA ARG A 225 17.25 5.23 5.39
C ARG A 225 18.60 5.05 6.10
N THR A 226 18.56 5.04 7.43
CA THR A 226 19.70 4.75 8.32
C THR A 226 19.36 3.58 9.24
N LEU A 227 20.33 2.68 9.45
CA LEU A 227 20.19 1.49 10.30
C LEU A 227 21.16 1.58 11.47
N LEU A 228 20.68 1.29 12.67
CA LEU A 228 21.49 1.25 13.89
C LEU A 228 21.29 -0.10 14.61
N PRO A 229 22.31 -0.96 14.68
CA PRO A 229 23.63 -0.83 14.06
C PRO A 229 23.57 -0.90 12.53
N ALA A 230 24.55 -0.30 11.85
CA ALA A 230 24.65 -0.36 10.40
C ALA A 230 25.04 -1.78 9.92
N GLY A 231 24.46 -2.24 8.82
CA GLY A 231 24.78 -3.54 8.22
C GLY A 231 24.10 -3.77 6.88
N ASN A 232 24.73 -4.59 6.02
CA ASN A 232 24.15 -5.05 4.76
C ASN A 232 24.50 -6.53 4.50
N PRO A 233 23.56 -7.48 4.63
CA PRO A 233 22.17 -7.27 5.06
C PRO A 233 22.08 -6.80 6.53
N PRO A 234 20.98 -6.16 6.96
CA PRO A 234 20.77 -5.77 8.34
C PRO A 234 20.66 -7.02 9.22
N LYS A 235 21.51 -7.14 10.26
CA LYS A 235 21.53 -8.30 11.17
C LYS A 235 21.53 -7.89 12.63
N GLY A 236 20.92 -8.73 13.46
CA GLY A 236 20.94 -8.63 14.91
C GLY A 236 19.56 -8.77 15.54
N ARG A 237 19.55 -9.01 16.85
CA ARG A 237 18.31 -9.15 17.64
C ARG A 237 17.47 -7.88 17.67
N LYS A 238 18.13 -6.72 17.58
CA LYS A 238 17.54 -5.39 17.66
C LYS A 238 18.16 -4.49 16.60
N ILE A 239 17.31 -3.77 15.86
CA ILE A 239 17.73 -2.77 14.86
C ILE A 239 16.79 -1.58 14.97
N THR A 240 17.34 -0.37 15.06
CA THR A 240 16.59 0.86 14.86
C THR A 240 16.69 1.28 13.41
N VAL A 241 15.53 1.52 12.78
CA VAL A 241 15.42 2.04 11.42
C VAL A 241 14.96 3.48 11.49
N VAL A 242 15.69 4.37 10.82
CA VAL A 242 15.37 5.78 10.72
C VAL A 242 15.20 6.15 9.26
N TYR A 243 14.04 6.66 8.88
CA TYR A 243 13.81 7.29 7.58
C TYR A 243 13.78 8.80 7.78
N ASP A 244 14.72 9.49 7.15
CA ASP A 244 14.86 10.94 7.21
C ASP A 244 14.40 11.58 5.90
N GLY A 245 13.54 12.59 5.99
CA GLY A 245 12.90 13.25 4.87
C GLY A 245 11.60 12.56 4.44
N LEU A 246 10.55 13.36 4.21
CA LEU A 246 9.30 12.88 3.64
C LEU A 246 9.49 12.50 2.15
N PRO A 247 8.88 11.41 1.66
CA PRO A 247 8.93 11.03 0.26
C PRO A 247 8.15 12.02 -0.63
N GLU A 248 8.54 12.13 -1.90
CA GLU A 248 7.84 12.99 -2.89
C GLU A 248 6.47 12.42 -3.28
N SER A 249 6.37 11.09 -3.34
CA SER A 249 5.19 10.37 -3.83
C SER A 249 4.31 9.87 -2.68
N TYR A 250 2.99 10.07 -2.79
CA TYR A 250 2.03 9.50 -1.84
C TYR A 250 2.06 7.97 -1.78
N LYS A 251 2.58 7.30 -2.83
CA LYS A 251 2.65 5.83 -2.93
C LYS A 251 3.62 5.21 -1.92
N GLU A 252 4.49 6.04 -1.34
CA GLU A 252 5.44 5.60 -0.33
C GLU A 252 4.83 5.40 1.06
N PHE A 253 3.62 5.91 1.29
CA PHE A 253 2.85 5.68 2.51
C PHE A 253 1.95 4.43 2.40
N GLY A 254 1.35 4.06 3.51
CA GLY A 254 0.44 2.93 3.59
C GLY A 254 1.09 1.64 4.08
N LYS A 255 0.51 0.51 3.67
CA LYS A 255 0.89 -0.81 4.17
C LYS A 255 2.29 -1.19 3.67
N LYS A 256 3.15 -1.62 4.58
CA LYS A 256 4.49 -2.15 4.32
C LYS A 256 4.67 -3.46 5.07
N THR A 257 5.66 -4.25 4.69
CA THR A 257 5.95 -5.53 5.36
C THR A 257 7.40 -5.51 5.84
N VAL A 258 7.60 -5.91 7.10
CA VAL A 258 8.91 -6.17 7.69
C VAL A 258 9.06 -7.67 7.89
N LYS A 259 10.21 -8.24 7.51
CA LYS A 259 10.47 -9.67 7.71
C LYS A 259 11.73 -9.88 8.52
N ALA A 260 11.68 -10.84 9.43
CA ALA A 260 12.82 -11.34 10.17
C ALA A 260 13.07 -12.79 9.75
N SER A 261 14.33 -13.15 9.55
CA SER A 261 14.68 -14.50 9.10
C SER A 261 15.93 -15.04 9.80
N LEU A 262 15.93 -16.35 10.06
CA LEU A 262 17.11 -17.10 10.48
C LEU A 262 17.41 -18.15 9.44
N ARG A 263 18.63 -18.12 8.86
CA ARG A 263 19.04 -19.03 7.79
C ARG A 263 20.08 -20.03 8.29
N PHE A 264 19.85 -21.31 8.00
CA PHE A 264 20.72 -22.44 8.32
C PHE A 264 20.90 -23.33 7.08
N GLY A 265 21.83 -22.95 6.20
CA GLY A 265 21.95 -23.58 4.88
C GLY A 265 20.69 -23.34 4.05
N ALA A 266 20.03 -24.40 3.59
CA ALA A 266 18.76 -24.31 2.83
C ALA A 266 17.50 -24.14 3.70
N CYS A 267 17.65 -24.14 5.02
CA CYS A 267 16.55 -23.99 5.96
C CYS A 267 16.42 -22.53 6.39
N ALA A 268 15.21 -22.00 6.43
CA ALA A 268 14.97 -20.68 7.03
C ALA A 268 13.71 -20.69 7.90
N ALA A 269 13.81 -20.12 9.11
CA ALA A 269 12.63 -19.66 9.85
C ALA A 269 12.38 -18.22 9.44
N VAL A 270 11.17 -17.89 9.01
CA VAL A 270 10.79 -16.55 8.56
C VAL A 270 9.52 -16.16 9.28
N GLU A 271 9.53 -14.96 9.84
CA GLU A 271 8.35 -14.31 10.38
C GLU A 271 8.23 -12.91 9.79
N GLN A 272 7.00 -12.46 9.62
CA GLN A 272 6.70 -11.16 9.06
C GLN A 272 5.65 -10.42 9.88
N ARG A 273 5.69 -9.10 9.76
CA ARG A 273 4.73 -8.17 10.34
C ARG A 273 4.36 -7.14 9.29
N ASP A 274 3.07 -6.91 9.11
CA ASP A 274 2.59 -5.79 8.31
C ASP A 274 2.57 -4.53 9.17
N VAL A 275 3.07 -3.43 8.65
CA VAL A 275 3.09 -2.11 9.31
C VAL A 275 2.45 -1.06 8.40
N ARG A 276 2.17 0.13 8.92
CA ARG A 276 1.55 1.22 8.18
C ARG A 276 2.33 2.50 8.37
N PHE A 277 2.74 3.12 7.27
CA PHE A 277 3.46 4.38 7.27
C PHE A 277 2.49 5.53 6.97
N PHE A 278 2.61 6.61 7.75
CA PHE A 278 1.77 7.80 7.67
C PHE A 278 2.63 9.06 7.62
N TYR A 279 2.08 10.15 7.11
CA TYR A 279 2.65 11.49 7.26
C TYR A 279 1.81 12.33 8.24
N SER A 280 2.44 13.31 8.89
CA SER A 280 1.71 14.29 9.69
C SER A 280 0.87 15.17 8.76
N ARG A 281 -0.45 15.06 8.81
CA ARG A 281 -1.39 15.64 7.82
C ARG A 281 -1.27 17.16 7.75
N ASP A 282 -1.20 17.78 8.93
CA ASP A 282 -1.34 19.22 9.12
C ASP A 282 0.02 19.96 9.20
N ALA A 283 1.12 19.24 8.95
CA ALA A 283 2.45 19.84 8.78
C ALA A 283 2.67 20.33 7.34
N LYS A 284 3.72 21.13 7.13
CA LYS A 284 4.12 21.70 5.81
C LYS A 284 5.52 21.27 5.36
N ASN A 285 5.99 20.14 5.89
CA ASN A 285 7.35 19.64 5.72
C ASN A 285 7.50 18.64 4.56
N ASN A 286 6.51 18.53 3.68
CA ASN A 286 6.61 17.81 2.40
C ASN A 286 7.73 18.39 1.52
N PRO A 287 8.24 17.64 0.52
CA PRO A 287 9.31 18.11 -0.35
C PRO A 287 9.01 19.40 -1.13
N GLY A 288 7.74 19.74 -1.35
CA GLY A 288 7.36 21.00 -1.97
C GLY A 288 7.47 22.22 -1.05
N GLY A 289 7.39 22.04 0.27
CA GLY A 289 7.58 23.08 1.30
C GLY A 289 6.53 24.21 1.36
N GLU A 290 5.66 24.34 0.35
CA GLU A 290 4.74 25.48 0.23
C GLU A 290 3.36 25.24 0.89
N HIS A 291 2.90 23.99 0.93
CA HIS A 291 1.52 23.65 1.31
C HIS A 291 1.48 22.63 2.45
N TYR A 292 0.30 22.43 3.03
CA TYR A 292 0.08 21.34 3.97
C TYR A 292 0.29 19.98 3.29
N ASN A 293 0.76 18.99 4.06
CA ASN A 293 1.05 17.65 3.57
C ASN A 293 -0.20 16.99 2.97
N TRP A 294 -1.39 17.16 3.56
CA TRP A 294 -2.63 16.64 2.96
C TRP A 294 -2.85 17.17 1.55
N PHE A 295 -2.68 18.47 1.33
CA PHE A 295 -2.93 19.06 0.02
C PHE A 295 -1.89 18.60 -0.99
N TYR A 296 -0.62 18.54 -0.56
CA TYR A 296 0.47 18.06 -1.38
C TYR A 296 0.25 16.61 -1.85
N TYR A 297 -0.09 15.70 -0.92
CA TYR A 297 -0.24 14.28 -1.25
C TYR A 297 -1.60 13.94 -1.87
N TRP A 298 -2.72 14.50 -1.40
CA TRP A 298 -4.04 14.19 -1.96
C TRP A 298 -4.17 14.66 -3.43
N ARG A 299 -3.47 15.74 -3.81
CA ARG A 299 -3.36 16.19 -5.21
C ARG A 299 -2.76 15.16 -6.17
N GLN A 300 -2.03 14.18 -5.66
CA GLN A 300 -1.41 13.14 -6.45
C GLN A 300 -2.34 11.92 -6.64
N THR A 301 -3.50 11.91 -5.98
CA THR A 301 -4.43 10.78 -5.93
C THR A 301 -5.63 11.01 -6.88
N PRO A 302 -6.42 9.96 -7.17
CA PRO A 302 -7.66 10.12 -7.94
C PRO A 302 -8.69 11.08 -7.32
N ALA A 303 -8.61 11.37 -6.00
CA ALA A 303 -9.48 12.36 -5.35
C ALA A 303 -9.31 13.79 -5.92
N ALA A 304 -8.16 14.07 -6.55
CA ALA A 304 -7.88 15.34 -7.21
C ALA A 304 -8.32 15.39 -8.68
N LEU A 305 -8.91 14.30 -9.20
CA LEU A 305 -9.35 14.15 -10.58
C LEU A 305 -10.88 14.11 -10.64
N PRO A 306 -11.57 15.26 -10.58
CA PRO A 306 -13.03 15.30 -10.58
C PRO A 306 -13.57 14.62 -11.85
N PHE A 307 -14.39 13.58 -11.66
CA PHE A 307 -14.91 12.73 -12.75
C PHE A 307 -13.81 12.16 -13.67
N GLY A 308 -12.61 11.93 -13.13
CA GLY A 308 -11.43 11.45 -13.86
C GLY A 308 -10.75 12.49 -14.74
N GLN A 309 -11.13 13.77 -14.64
CA GLN A 309 -10.56 14.85 -15.45
C GLN A 309 -9.40 15.55 -14.72
N SER A 310 -8.43 16.05 -15.49
CA SER A 310 -7.35 16.89 -14.96
C SER A 310 -7.81 18.34 -14.83
N VAL A 311 -7.55 18.94 -13.67
CA VAL A 311 -7.84 20.36 -13.40
C VAL A 311 -6.68 20.97 -12.62
N ASN A 312 -6.46 22.28 -12.80
CA ASN A 312 -5.48 23.00 -12.00
C ASN A 312 -6.06 23.24 -10.60
N LEU A 313 -5.43 22.67 -9.57
CA LEU A 313 -5.78 22.86 -8.16
C LEU A 313 -4.76 23.76 -7.50
N GLN A 314 -5.24 24.84 -6.89
CA GLN A 314 -4.42 25.80 -6.14
C GLN A 314 -4.81 25.81 -4.67
N PHE A 315 -3.82 25.97 -3.80
CA PHE A 315 -4.05 26.07 -2.36
C PHE A 315 -4.35 27.52 -1.98
N GLY A 316 -5.38 27.71 -1.15
CA GLY A 316 -5.77 29.02 -0.65
C GLY A 316 -6.43 29.90 -1.71
N GLY A 317 -6.63 31.17 -1.37
CA GLY A 317 -7.28 32.20 -2.20
C GLY A 317 -6.94 33.61 -1.71
N THR A 318 -5.73 33.75 -1.16
CA THR A 318 -5.31 34.85 -0.28
C THR A 318 -5.15 36.20 -0.96
N GLU A 319 -4.99 36.26 -2.28
CA GLU A 319 -4.84 37.53 -3.00
C GLU A 319 -6.19 38.24 -3.25
N PHE A 320 -7.33 37.55 -3.12
CA PHE A 320 -8.65 38.07 -3.54
C PHE A 320 -9.78 37.89 -2.51
N ASP A 321 -9.45 37.58 -1.25
CA ASP A 321 -10.45 37.35 -0.18
C ASP A 321 -11.38 36.14 -0.41
N LEU A 322 -11.05 35.25 -1.38
CA LEU A 322 -11.99 34.24 -1.88
C LEU A 322 -12.30 33.12 -0.87
N CYS A 323 -11.45 32.96 0.14
CA CYS A 323 -11.64 32.01 1.23
C CYS A 323 -12.09 32.69 2.53
N THR A 324 -12.61 33.93 2.54
CA THR A 324 -13.04 34.59 3.79
C THR A 324 -14.46 34.26 4.22
N GLY A 325 -15.35 33.90 3.28
CA GLY A 325 -16.69 33.42 3.61
C GLY A 325 -16.64 32.20 4.54
N GLU A 326 -17.35 32.25 5.67
CA GLU A 326 -17.28 31.22 6.73
C GLU A 326 -17.55 29.80 6.20
N HIS A 327 -18.43 29.68 5.20
CA HIS A 327 -18.86 28.40 4.62
C HIS A 327 -18.14 28.01 3.33
N VAL A 328 -17.21 28.83 2.83
CA VAL A 328 -16.48 28.56 1.57
C VAL A 328 -15.27 27.69 1.87
N VAL A 329 -15.30 26.45 1.38
CA VAL A 329 -14.23 25.43 1.56
C VAL A 329 -13.42 25.18 0.29
N ALA A 330 -13.98 25.50 -0.86
CA ALA A 330 -13.32 25.61 -2.15
C ALA A 330 -14.08 26.64 -3.00
N ILE A 331 -13.49 27.09 -4.10
CA ILE A 331 -14.12 28.04 -5.01
C ILE A 331 -13.52 27.97 -6.41
N PHE A 332 -14.39 28.03 -7.41
CA PHE A 332 -14.06 28.40 -8.78
C PHE A 332 -14.69 29.77 -9.13
N LYS A 333 -13.87 30.77 -9.45
CA LYS A 333 -14.36 32.10 -9.85
C LYS A 333 -13.74 32.55 -11.18
N PRO A 334 -14.47 32.49 -12.31
CA PRO A 334 -13.89 32.66 -13.63
C PRO A 334 -13.31 34.06 -13.89
N GLU A 335 -13.82 35.11 -13.23
CA GLU A 335 -13.37 36.50 -13.39
C GLU A 335 -11.98 36.77 -12.80
N HIS A 336 -11.52 35.92 -11.86
CA HIS A 336 -10.27 36.13 -11.14
C HIS A 336 -9.32 34.92 -11.19
N LEU A 337 -9.85 33.71 -11.41
CA LEU A 337 -9.16 32.45 -11.15
C LEU A 337 -9.02 31.61 -12.42
N PHE A 338 -8.48 32.21 -13.48
CA PHE A 338 -8.44 31.62 -14.83
C PHE A 338 -8.08 30.12 -14.80
N LYS A 339 -9.11 29.30 -15.03
CA LYS A 339 -9.05 27.82 -15.14
C LYS A 339 -8.47 27.07 -13.93
N ALA A 340 -8.62 27.59 -12.71
CA ALA A 340 -8.15 26.94 -11.50
C ALA A 340 -9.23 26.83 -10.43
N ILE A 341 -9.32 25.67 -9.78
CA ILE A 341 -10.10 25.49 -8.56
C ILE A 341 -9.20 25.80 -7.37
N HIS A 342 -9.68 26.64 -6.47
CA HIS A 342 -8.96 27.06 -5.27
C HIS A 342 -9.53 26.30 -4.07
N VAL A 343 -8.71 25.49 -3.43
CA VAL A 343 -9.11 24.75 -2.21
C VAL A 343 -8.66 25.56 -1.01
N CYS A 344 -9.60 25.96 -0.16
CA CYS A 344 -9.30 26.75 1.02
C CYS A 344 -8.55 25.92 2.07
N ASP A 345 -7.98 26.61 3.05
CA ASP A 345 -7.29 25.96 4.16
C ASP A 345 -8.29 25.21 5.05
N LEU A 346 -8.46 23.91 4.77
CA LEU A 346 -9.38 23.04 5.50
C LEU A 346 -9.02 22.91 6.98
N THR A 347 -7.74 23.10 7.36
CA THR A 347 -7.32 23.07 8.77
C THR A 347 -7.83 24.26 9.57
N LYS A 348 -8.05 25.39 8.89
CA LYS A 348 -8.62 26.61 9.48
C LYS A 348 -10.13 26.66 9.36
N LYS A 349 -10.67 26.15 8.24
CA LYS A 349 -12.11 26.19 7.93
C LYS A 349 -12.89 25.12 8.67
N LEU A 350 -12.29 23.95 8.88
CA LEU A 350 -12.98 22.77 9.38
C LEU A 350 -12.26 22.23 10.62
N GLY A 351 -12.99 21.46 11.44
CA GLY A 351 -12.40 20.75 12.58
C GLY A 351 -11.42 19.64 12.17
N GLY A 352 -10.84 18.94 13.14
CA GLY A 352 -9.76 17.97 12.91
C GLY A 352 -10.05 16.80 11.96
N ASN A 353 -11.31 16.50 11.66
CA ASN A 353 -11.73 15.48 10.70
C ASN A 353 -12.14 16.03 9.32
N PHE A 354 -11.95 17.33 9.09
CA PHE A 354 -12.41 18.04 7.89
C PHE A 354 -13.86 17.73 7.53
N LYS A 355 -14.75 17.65 8.52
CA LYS A 355 -16.15 17.28 8.28
C LYS A 355 -16.91 18.40 7.57
N ILE A 356 -17.60 18.05 6.48
CA ILE A 356 -18.65 18.88 5.87
C ILE A 356 -19.95 18.08 5.77
N THR A 357 -21.07 18.80 5.69
CA THR A 357 -22.41 18.22 5.45
C THR A 357 -23.06 18.99 4.33
N LEU A 358 -23.41 18.30 3.24
CA LEU A 358 -23.99 18.89 2.05
C LEU A 358 -25.43 18.41 1.83
N PRO A 359 -26.31 19.21 1.20
CA PRO A 359 -27.61 18.77 0.74
C PRO A 359 -27.48 17.56 -0.20
N LYS A 360 -28.26 16.51 0.03
CA LYS A 360 -28.36 15.38 -0.89
C LYS A 360 -29.51 15.64 -1.85
N VAL A 361 -29.19 16.11 -3.04
CA VAL A 361 -30.18 16.48 -4.06
C VAL A 361 -29.91 15.78 -5.38
N SER A 362 -30.97 15.32 -6.06
CA SER A 362 -30.91 14.85 -7.44
C SER A 362 -32.29 14.79 -8.10
N ARG A 363 -32.38 15.33 -9.31
CA ARG A 363 -33.54 15.26 -10.21
C ARG A 363 -33.81 13.85 -10.72
N SER A 364 -32.80 12.99 -10.70
CA SER A 364 -32.93 11.56 -11.02
C SER A 364 -33.41 10.72 -9.84
N ALA A 365 -33.42 11.28 -8.62
CA ALA A 365 -33.92 10.63 -7.41
C ALA A 365 -35.01 11.50 -6.75
N PRO A 366 -36.28 11.44 -7.20
CA PRO A 366 -37.34 12.37 -6.79
C PRO A 366 -37.58 12.47 -5.28
N SER A 367 -37.26 11.43 -4.51
CA SER A 367 -37.36 11.45 -3.04
C SER A 367 -36.46 12.49 -2.38
N THR A 368 -35.40 12.94 -3.05
CA THR A 368 -34.50 14.00 -2.58
C THR A 368 -35.02 15.41 -2.84
N LEU A 369 -36.06 15.55 -3.67
CA LEU A 369 -36.70 16.83 -3.98
C LEU A 369 -37.88 17.13 -3.07
N THR A 370 -38.38 16.11 -2.36
CA THR A 370 -39.55 16.22 -1.47
C THR A 370 -39.21 15.97 0.00
N THR A 371 -38.11 15.27 0.28
CA THR A 371 -37.64 14.99 1.64
C THR A 371 -36.20 15.45 1.79
N LYS A 372 -35.95 16.32 2.79
CA LYS A 372 -34.60 16.79 3.10
C LYS A 372 -33.69 15.64 3.50
N GLN A 373 -32.55 15.56 2.84
CA GLN A 373 -31.53 14.57 3.08
C GLN A 373 -30.16 15.24 3.03
N TYR A 374 -29.22 14.68 3.78
CA TYR A 374 -27.85 15.21 3.90
C TYR A 374 -26.84 14.10 3.63
N LEU A 375 -25.68 14.48 3.11
CA LEU A 375 -24.49 13.64 3.05
C LEU A 375 -23.38 14.31 3.87
N SER A 376 -22.69 13.51 4.69
CA SER A 376 -21.53 13.99 5.44
C SER A 376 -20.25 13.33 4.91
N TYR A 377 -19.21 14.14 4.76
CA TYR A 377 -17.91 13.74 4.27
C TYR A 377 -16.84 14.12 5.28
N THR A 378 -15.73 13.37 5.32
CA THR A 378 -14.58 13.65 6.19
C THR A 378 -13.28 13.41 5.43
N HIS A 379 -12.20 14.07 5.87
CA HIS A 379 -10.84 13.90 5.33
C HIS A 379 -10.77 13.94 3.79
N ILE A 380 -10.19 12.92 3.16
CA ILE A 380 -10.02 12.87 1.70
C ILE A 380 -11.35 12.88 0.95
N ASP A 381 -12.44 12.37 1.54
CA ASP A 381 -13.77 12.46 0.92
C ASP A 381 -14.22 13.91 0.82
N THR A 382 -13.99 14.71 1.86
CA THR A 382 -14.28 16.15 1.84
C THR A 382 -13.53 16.84 0.72
N PHE A 383 -12.23 16.54 0.58
CA PHE A 383 -11.42 17.08 -0.51
C PHE A 383 -11.95 16.66 -1.89
N ALA A 384 -12.33 15.39 -2.07
CA ALA A 384 -12.84 14.90 -3.34
C ALA A 384 -14.15 15.59 -3.74
N VAL A 385 -15.13 15.66 -2.84
CA VAL A 385 -16.45 16.21 -3.17
C VAL A 385 -16.41 17.71 -3.42
N ILE A 386 -15.59 18.48 -2.69
CA ILE A 386 -15.47 19.93 -2.96
C ILE A 386 -14.80 20.16 -4.31
N VAL A 387 -13.80 19.35 -4.69
CA VAL A 387 -13.17 19.46 -6.02
C VAL A 387 -14.15 19.08 -7.14
N MET A 388 -15.00 18.06 -6.93
CA MET A 388 -16.06 17.70 -7.88
C MET A 388 -17.13 18.80 -8.00
N HIS A 389 -17.56 19.39 -6.89
CA HIS A 389 -18.51 20.50 -6.83
C HIS A 389 -18.01 21.70 -7.64
N GLU A 390 -16.80 22.18 -7.33
CA GLU A 390 -16.21 23.33 -8.03
C GLU A 390 -15.90 23.04 -9.51
N PHE A 391 -15.63 21.78 -9.86
CA PHE A 391 -15.44 21.39 -11.25
C PHE A 391 -16.75 21.45 -12.05
N SER A 392 -17.90 21.27 -11.41
CA SER A 392 -19.20 21.47 -12.06
C SER A 392 -19.40 22.94 -12.42
N HIS A 393 -19.13 23.88 -11.50
CA HIS A 393 -19.11 25.32 -11.80
C HIS A 393 -18.15 25.67 -12.95
N PHE A 394 -16.96 25.07 -12.93
CA PHE A 394 -15.99 25.20 -14.02
C PHE A 394 -16.61 24.78 -15.37
N ASN A 395 -17.28 23.63 -15.44
CA ASN A 395 -17.88 23.13 -16.68
C ASN A 395 -19.07 23.98 -17.14
N HIS A 396 -19.95 24.37 -16.22
CA HIS A 396 -21.09 25.24 -16.50
C HIS A 396 -20.62 26.57 -17.11
N HIS A 397 -19.64 27.23 -16.48
CA HIS A 397 -19.08 28.47 -17.03
C HIS A 397 -18.47 28.28 -18.43
N HIS A 398 -17.67 27.23 -18.63
CA HIS A 398 -17.03 26.99 -19.93
C HIS A 398 -18.02 26.61 -21.03
N THR A 399 -19.16 26.01 -20.68
CA THR A 399 -20.18 25.58 -21.63
C THR A 399 -21.20 26.66 -21.94
N TRP A 400 -21.60 27.45 -20.94
CA TRP A 400 -22.72 28.39 -21.07
C TRP A 400 -22.28 29.84 -21.19
N TRP A 401 -21.18 30.23 -20.54
CA TRP A 401 -20.86 31.63 -20.26
C TRP A 401 -19.58 32.14 -20.93
N ARG A 402 -18.65 31.24 -21.28
CA ARG A 402 -17.36 31.62 -21.87
C ARG A 402 -17.53 32.42 -23.17
N GLY A 403 -16.91 33.60 -23.20
CA GLY A 403 -16.92 34.50 -24.36
C GLY A 403 -18.14 35.42 -24.46
N LYS A 404 -19.09 35.31 -23.52
CA LYS A 404 -20.23 36.24 -23.41
C LYS A 404 -19.91 37.42 -22.51
N SER A 405 -20.41 38.59 -22.89
CA SER A 405 -20.45 39.77 -22.04
C SER A 405 -21.50 39.62 -20.93
N GLU A 406 -21.38 40.39 -19.86
CA GLU A 406 -22.35 40.42 -18.76
C GLU A 406 -23.77 40.71 -19.25
N ALA A 407 -23.94 41.69 -20.17
CA ALA A 407 -25.24 42.00 -20.75
C ALA A 407 -25.87 40.83 -21.52
N GLN A 408 -25.05 40.01 -22.21
CA GLN A 408 -25.55 38.81 -22.88
C GLN A 408 -25.95 37.72 -21.88
N ARG A 409 -25.21 37.58 -20.77
CA ARG A 409 -25.55 36.63 -19.71
C ARG A 409 -26.88 36.98 -19.07
N ASN A 410 -27.07 38.25 -18.68
CA ASN A 410 -28.29 38.72 -18.03
C ASN A 410 -29.54 38.66 -18.95
N GLU A 411 -29.38 38.63 -20.27
CA GLU A 411 -30.51 38.41 -21.20
C GLU A 411 -30.83 36.92 -21.38
N GLU A 412 -29.83 36.04 -21.23
CA GLU A 412 -29.97 34.58 -21.38
C GLU A 412 -30.33 33.85 -20.08
N ASP A 413 -30.16 34.48 -18.91
CA ASP A 413 -30.48 34.00 -17.56
C ASP A 413 -31.13 35.16 -16.79
N LYS A 414 -32.46 35.19 -16.76
CA LYS A 414 -33.25 36.35 -16.31
C LYS A 414 -33.54 36.36 -14.83
N ASP A 415 -33.62 35.20 -14.20
CA ASP A 415 -33.75 35.09 -12.76
C ASP A 415 -32.40 35.05 -12.04
N GLY A 416 -31.31 34.84 -12.78
CA GLY A 416 -29.93 35.04 -12.35
C GLY A 416 -29.36 33.84 -11.60
N ASP A 417 -29.89 32.65 -11.83
CA ASP A 417 -29.55 31.43 -11.07
C ASP A 417 -28.32 30.68 -11.57
N GLY A 418 -27.71 31.16 -12.66
CA GLY A 418 -26.51 30.61 -13.28
C GLY A 418 -26.79 29.59 -14.38
N VAL A 419 -28.04 29.27 -14.68
CA VAL A 419 -28.47 28.38 -15.77
C VAL A 419 -29.17 29.22 -16.86
N PRO A 420 -28.81 29.08 -18.15
CA PRO A 420 -29.55 29.77 -19.20
C PRO A 420 -31.03 29.35 -19.26
N ASP A 421 -31.98 30.30 -19.27
CA ASP A 421 -33.45 30.12 -19.32
C ASP A 421 -33.87 29.06 -20.36
N ARG A 422 -33.18 29.06 -21.50
CA ARG A 422 -33.47 28.17 -22.63
C ARG A 422 -33.16 26.69 -22.35
N LEU A 423 -32.33 26.38 -21.35
CA LEU A 423 -31.91 25.02 -20.98
C LEU A 423 -32.74 24.45 -19.84
N GLU A 424 -33.25 25.32 -18.97
CA GLU A 424 -33.95 24.94 -17.75
C GLU A 424 -35.15 23.99 -17.94
N PRO A 425 -36.07 24.19 -18.91
CA PRO A 425 -37.19 23.26 -19.09
C PRO A 425 -36.74 21.83 -19.39
N ALA A 426 -35.68 21.65 -20.19
CA ALA A 426 -35.12 20.33 -20.50
C ALA A 426 -34.44 19.69 -19.26
N MET A 427 -33.99 20.55 -18.36
CA MET A 427 -33.38 20.23 -17.08
C MET A 427 -34.41 20.11 -15.93
N LYS A 428 -35.71 20.28 -16.21
CA LYS A 428 -36.77 20.29 -15.19
C LYS A 428 -36.60 21.40 -14.15
N PHE A 429 -36.09 22.55 -14.55
CA PHE A 429 -36.09 23.80 -13.80
C PHE A 429 -37.16 24.76 -14.35
N ASP A 430 -37.57 25.74 -13.55
CA ASP A 430 -38.56 26.76 -13.89
C ASP A 430 -37.85 28.09 -14.16
N PRO A 431 -37.81 28.58 -15.42
CA PRO A 431 -36.98 29.72 -15.86
C PRO A 431 -37.44 31.11 -15.40
N LYS A 432 -38.13 31.13 -14.28
CA LYS A 432 -38.65 32.33 -13.61
C LYS A 432 -38.35 32.28 -12.12
N LYS A 433 -37.66 31.24 -11.66
CA LYS A 433 -37.39 30.97 -10.27
C LYS A 433 -35.91 30.78 -10.10
N TYR A 434 -35.30 31.75 -9.41
CA TYR A 434 -33.92 31.68 -8.99
C TYR A 434 -33.52 30.33 -8.37
N GLN A 435 -34.42 29.65 -7.66
CA GLN A 435 -34.18 28.30 -7.19
C GLN A 435 -35.46 27.47 -7.30
N THR A 436 -35.54 26.60 -8.30
CA THR A 436 -36.72 25.77 -8.58
C THR A 436 -37.04 24.82 -7.43
N TYR A 437 -36.01 24.13 -6.91
CA TYR A 437 -36.17 23.15 -5.84
C TYR A 437 -35.71 23.70 -4.49
N TRP A 438 -36.54 23.53 -3.47
CA TRP A 438 -36.24 23.96 -2.10
C TRP A 438 -36.08 25.48 -1.88
N GLY A 439 -36.44 26.33 -2.84
CA GLY A 439 -36.33 27.79 -2.70
C GLY A 439 -37.14 28.40 -1.56
N ASP A 440 -38.25 27.75 -1.15
CA ASP A 440 -39.07 28.16 0.00
C ASP A 440 -38.64 27.52 1.33
N ASP A 441 -37.69 26.57 1.33
CA ASP A 441 -37.26 25.89 2.55
C ASP A 441 -36.29 26.77 3.36
N PRO A 442 -36.47 26.91 4.69
CA PRO A 442 -35.65 27.81 5.50
C PRO A 442 -34.16 27.44 5.54
N GLU A 443 -33.82 26.18 5.26
CA GLU A 443 -32.46 25.62 5.36
C GLU A 443 -31.86 25.46 3.94
N PHE A 444 -32.63 24.90 3.01
CA PHE A 444 -32.15 24.57 1.66
C PHE A 444 -32.32 25.72 0.64
N LYS A 445 -33.00 26.82 0.99
CA LYS A 445 -32.94 28.06 0.19
C LYS A 445 -31.52 28.63 0.04
N ASN A 446 -30.59 28.20 0.91
CA ASN A 446 -29.19 28.61 0.86
C ASN A 446 -28.36 27.74 -0.10
N ILE A 447 -28.98 26.81 -0.85
CA ILE A 447 -28.34 26.18 -2.01
C ILE A 447 -27.90 27.27 -3.00
N ASN A 448 -28.66 28.36 -3.12
CA ASN A 448 -28.26 29.58 -3.81
C ASN A 448 -28.24 29.46 -5.34
N GLY A 449 -29.30 28.89 -5.92
CA GLY A 449 -29.50 28.85 -7.36
C GLY A 449 -29.67 27.44 -7.92
N ASP A 450 -30.25 27.31 -9.12
CA ASP A 450 -30.31 26.00 -9.80
C ASP A 450 -28.94 25.55 -10.32
N GLU A 451 -28.00 26.46 -10.58
CA GLU A 451 -26.63 26.10 -10.96
C GLU A 451 -25.84 25.47 -9.78
N GLU A 452 -25.98 26.02 -8.58
CA GLU A 452 -25.45 25.42 -7.34
C GLU A 452 -26.14 24.09 -7.03
N PHE A 453 -27.46 23.98 -7.28
CA PHE A 453 -28.16 22.71 -7.20
C PHE A 453 -27.53 21.66 -8.11
N LEU A 454 -27.18 22.01 -9.35
CA LEU A 454 -26.49 21.12 -10.28
C LEU A 454 -25.10 20.72 -9.78
N ALA A 455 -24.37 21.64 -9.15
CA ALA A 455 -23.07 21.34 -8.55
C ALA A 455 -23.20 20.32 -7.42
N TYR A 456 -24.17 20.47 -6.50
CA TYR A 456 -24.46 19.44 -5.48
C TYR A 456 -24.97 18.12 -6.09
N GLU A 457 -25.82 18.18 -7.12
CA GLU A 457 -26.30 16.99 -7.81
C GLU A 457 -25.14 16.19 -8.44
N SER A 458 -24.10 16.88 -8.91
CA SER A 458 -22.94 16.24 -9.52
C SER A 458 -22.17 15.32 -8.57
N THR A 459 -22.26 15.55 -7.25
CA THR A 459 -21.63 14.71 -6.22
C THR A 459 -22.56 13.61 -5.71
N PHE A 460 -23.81 13.52 -6.20
CA PHE A 460 -24.83 12.59 -5.70
C PHE A 460 -24.41 11.12 -5.77
N SER A 461 -23.66 10.74 -6.81
CA SER A 461 -23.21 9.37 -7.05
C SER A 461 -21.90 9.02 -6.35
N TYR A 462 -21.21 10.00 -5.74
CA TYR A 462 -19.98 9.77 -5.00
C TYR A 462 -20.25 8.87 -3.78
N LYS A 463 -19.43 7.83 -3.60
CA LYS A 463 -19.54 6.94 -2.44
C LYS A 463 -18.45 7.29 -1.44
N VAL A 464 -18.88 7.58 -0.21
CA VAL A 464 -17.97 7.80 0.93
C VAL A 464 -17.05 6.59 1.07
N GLY A 465 -15.74 6.85 1.11
CA GLY A 465 -14.71 5.83 1.23
C GLY A 465 -14.10 5.33 -0.08
N ASP A 466 -14.58 5.80 -1.25
CA ASP A 466 -14.00 5.46 -2.56
C ASP A 466 -12.48 5.75 -2.62
N PHE A 467 -12.02 6.73 -1.84
CA PHE A 467 -10.62 7.16 -1.81
C PHE A 467 -9.90 6.88 -0.48
N ASP A 468 -10.50 6.13 0.46
CA ASP A 468 -9.91 5.84 1.77
C ASP A 468 -8.53 5.18 1.63
N GLN A 469 -8.33 4.33 0.63
CA GLN A 469 -7.04 3.65 0.38
C GLN A 469 -5.86 4.61 0.09
N TYR A 470 -6.12 5.89 -0.15
CA TYR A 470 -5.11 6.92 -0.42
C TYR A 470 -4.88 7.87 0.76
N ASP A 471 -5.71 7.81 1.81
CA ASP A 471 -5.65 8.74 2.93
C ASP A 471 -4.73 8.23 4.06
N TRP A 472 -3.43 8.47 3.89
CA TRP A 472 -2.38 8.08 4.84
C TRP A 472 -1.88 9.24 5.70
N GLY A 473 -2.67 10.32 5.81
CA GLY A 473 -2.40 11.41 6.74
C GLY A 473 -2.75 11.03 8.17
N LYS A 474 -2.00 11.56 9.14
CA LYS A 474 -2.36 11.57 10.56
C LYS A 474 -2.73 12.99 11.00
N PRO A 475 -3.97 13.26 11.43
CA PRO A 475 -5.13 12.35 11.42
C PRO A 475 -5.74 12.20 10.02
N GLY A 476 -6.36 11.05 9.73
CA GLY A 476 -6.93 10.70 8.42
C GLY A 476 -7.68 9.36 8.50
N LYS A 477 -8.36 8.96 7.44
CA LYS A 477 -9.25 7.78 7.42
C LYS A 477 -8.57 6.47 7.78
N ASN A 478 -7.32 6.25 7.34
CA ASN A 478 -6.58 5.05 7.71
C ASN A 478 -5.93 5.14 9.10
N TRP A 479 -5.93 6.33 9.71
CA TRP A 479 -5.39 6.55 11.05
C TRP A 479 -6.46 6.37 12.13
N GLU A 480 -7.69 6.81 11.89
CA GLU A 480 -8.83 6.44 12.73
C GLU A 480 -8.97 4.92 12.81
#